data_AF-A0AAU7GBV6-F1
#
_entry.id   AF-A0AAU7GBV6-F1
#
_cell.length_a   1.000
_cell.length_b   1.000
_cell.length_c   1.000
_cell.angle_alpha   90.00
_cell.angle_beta   90.00
_cell.angle_gamma   90.00
#
_symmetry.space_group_name_H-M   'P 1'
#
loop_
_entity.id
_entity.type
_entity.pdbx_description
1 polymer ?
#
loop_
_entity_poly.entity_id
_entity_poly.type
_entity_poly.pdbx_seq_one_letter_code
_entity_poly.pdbx_strand_id
1 'polypeptide(L)'
;MRGKRGVADAPGGAWWREVTIVACALLLSVVLLIVFHSAGDAAWVHRYLSPVAGSDAAIWQVQTTFLSVGFAGLTIAAQLFAEAPLAIGTSRKRVLAYIGASWFVTAGLAGNAVMALESIWLQSATGVVIAFAWLAATAVLLMVSTSRLAHLFGHPSRLDEVVRSSLIETLSDRLDRVARRYSDARTGLEELLTSDSSRTSTRSISTLYVPVPQAGRVIRAIDPDAVRQAIASLDSSETERDRSDPALSGGDDPPQIVLDVRPGDRTRLGATAFRIVTSNRLDDAAAVRAVELLQSSIELEPPEAATAYEETEHEIATLTDAIGTSLRSGALATAERALELLGHIAQGVWMAGLDRADAAEGTSLTRGSGLLQSIVEVEQDVLLSPQVAEVFVTATTTRTLEAAATGSGGYIDECLRSFTRQWQDILSRGGPEFDALPVRIVACVQNLTLYSDPSASETHALRSRGTWAMVELVKLALDARRPEIAKLAADALRRLFELEPDGPARSEVRAGLLVLSGWLAYLADADDERYSPDPDLAAALVSDGSWDDILAAREVVDGGTPFSRWDRWETDSTSTGRVQSSALPGFIDRARDAALAGSSGDGQPR
;
A
#
# COMPACT_ATOMS: atom_id res chain seq x y z
N MET A 1 10.78 16.02 28.68
CA MET A 1 10.33 14.76 29.32
C MET A 1 10.95 13.60 28.55
N ARG A 2 11.79 12.78 29.20
CA ARG A 2 12.45 11.62 28.57
C ARG A 2 11.44 10.48 28.42
N GLY A 3 10.97 10.25 27.19
CA GLY A 3 10.20 9.07 26.84
C GLY A 3 11.07 7.82 26.98
N LYS A 4 10.64 6.87 27.81
CA LYS A 4 11.22 5.53 27.88
C LYS A 4 11.10 4.89 26.50
N ARG A 5 12.25 4.63 25.85
CA ARG A 5 12.34 3.68 24.74
C ARG A 5 11.89 2.32 25.26
N GLY A 6 10.71 1.88 24.83
CA GLY A 6 10.30 0.49 24.94
C GLY A 6 11.25 -0.33 24.09
N VAL A 7 12.04 -1.19 24.74
CA VAL A 7 12.79 -2.23 24.06
C VAL A 7 11.76 -3.15 23.42
N ALA A 8 11.83 -3.26 22.09
CA ALA A 8 11.04 -4.19 21.32
C ALA A 8 11.39 -5.62 21.77
N ASP A 9 10.50 -6.24 22.55
CA ASP A 9 10.56 -7.66 22.82
C ASP A 9 10.27 -8.38 21.50
N ALA A 10 11.27 -9.12 21.00
CA ALA A 10 11.12 -9.95 19.81
C ALA A 10 9.89 -10.89 19.99
N PRO A 11 9.05 -11.08 18.95
CA PRO A 11 7.79 -11.83 19.05
C PRO A 11 7.94 -13.33 19.39
N GLY A 12 9.17 -13.83 19.55
CA GLY A 12 9.45 -15.16 20.10
C GLY A 12 9.55 -15.21 21.64
N GLY A 13 9.93 -14.12 22.32
CA GLY A 13 10.27 -14.16 23.75
C GLY A 13 9.09 -14.43 24.68
N ALA A 14 7.91 -13.89 24.36
CA ALA A 14 6.72 -14.02 25.20
C ALA A 14 6.17 -15.46 25.21
N TRP A 15 6.05 -16.10 24.05
CA TRP A 15 5.57 -17.49 23.96
C TRP A 15 6.50 -18.47 24.66
N TRP A 16 7.82 -18.33 24.47
CA TRP A 16 8.80 -19.16 25.18
C TRP A 16 8.73 -18.95 26.69
N ARG A 17 8.55 -17.71 27.16
CA ARG A 17 8.38 -17.43 28.59
C ARG A 17 7.11 -18.08 29.14
N GLU A 18 6.01 -18.02 28.39
CA GLU A 18 4.74 -18.63 28.78
C GLU A 18 4.84 -20.15 28.89
N VAL A 19 5.36 -20.80 27.84
CA VAL A 19 5.58 -22.25 27.80
C VAL A 19 6.53 -22.68 28.93
N THR A 20 7.59 -21.91 29.18
CA THR A 20 8.56 -22.22 30.25
C THR A 20 7.91 -22.14 31.62
N ILE A 21 7.11 -21.11 31.90
CA ILE A 21 6.42 -20.97 33.19
C ILE A 21 5.44 -22.13 33.42
N VAL A 22 4.63 -22.47 32.41
CA VAL A 22 3.66 -23.57 32.52
C VAL A 22 4.37 -24.92 32.65
N ALA A 23 5.45 -25.16 31.88
CA ALA A 23 6.24 -26.38 31.97
C ALA A 23 6.91 -26.54 33.35
N CYS A 24 7.49 -25.47 33.90
CA CYS A 24 8.06 -25.48 35.25
C CYS A 24 6.99 -25.74 36.32
N ALA A 25 5.81 -25.11 36.21
CA ALA A 25 4.70 -25.31 37.13
C ALA A 25 4.14 -26.74 37.06
N LEU A 26 4.03 -27.31 35.85
CA LEU A 26 3.63 -28.69 35.62
C LEU A 26 4.64 -29.66 36.24
N LEU A 27 5.93 -29.50 35.94
CA LEU A 27 6.99 -30.34 36.51
C LEU A 27 7.00 -30.28 38.04
N LEU A 28 6.90 -29.07 38.62
CA LEU A 28 6.82 -28.91 40.06
C LEU A 28 5.58 -29.62 40.64
N SER A 29 4.42 -29.49 39.98
CA SER A 29 3.19 -30.16 40.42
C SER A 29 3.32 -31.68 40.41
N VAL A 30 3.91 -32.25 39.35
CA VAL A 30 4.17 -33.69 39.24
C VAL A 30 5.17 -34.17 40.30
N VAL A 31 6.25 -33.42 40.54
CA VAL A 31 7.23 -33.75 41.59
C VAL A 31 6.57 -33.72 42.97
N LEU A 32 5.76 -32.69 43.26
CA LEU A 32 5.03 -32.60 44.52
C LEU A 32 4.04 -33.77 44.68
N LEU A 33 3.31 -34.15 43.63
CA LEU A 33 2.43 -35.31 43.65
C LEU A 33 3.19 -36.60 43.97
N ILE A 34 4.35 -36.83 43.35
CA ILE A 34 5.20 -38.01 43.61
C ILE A 34 5.71 -38.00 45.06
N VAL A 35 6.15 -36.84 45.56
CA VAL A 35 6.65 -36.70 46.94
C VAL A 35 5.54 -36.96 47.96
N PHE A 36 4.36 -36.37 47.80
CA PHE A 36 3.25 -36.58 48.74
C PHE A 36 2.63 -37.98 48.65
N HIS A 37 2.60 -38.58 47.46
CA HIS A 37 2.21 -39.97 47.31
C HIS A 37 3.18 -40.93 48.02
N SER A 38 4.50 -40.68 47.94
CA SER A 38 5.52 -41.56 48.52
C SER A 38 5.81 -41.30 50.00
N ALA A 39 5.77 -40.05 50.45
CA ALA A 39 6.07 -39.64 51.83
C ALA A 39 4.81 -39.57 52.73
N GLY A 40 3.62 -39.66 52.14
CA GLY A 40 2.33 -39.51 52.82
C GLY A 40 1.83 -38.07 52.83
N ASP A 41 0.51 -37.94 52.96
CA ASP A 41 -0.20 -36.65 52.97
C ASP A 41 0.16 -35.79 54.19
N ALA A 42 0.17 -34.48 54.01
CA ALA A 42 0.45 -33.56 55.10
C ALA A 42 -0.65 -33.61 56.17
N ALA A 43 -0.26 -33.63 57.45
CA ALA A 43 -1.18 -33.81 58.58
C ALA A 43 -2.32 -32.79 58.67
N TRP A 44 -2.15 -31.60 58.09
CA TRP A 44 -3.22 -30.58 58.02
C TRP A 44 -4.31 -30.96 57.01
N VAL A 45 -3.98 -31.68 55.93
CA VAL A 45 -4.94 -32.07 54.89
C VAL A 45 -5.96 -33.02 55.48
N HIS A 46 -5.54 -34.08 56.17
CA HIS A 46 -6.46 -35.01 56.84
C HIS A 46 -7.31 -34.36 57.95
N ARG A 47 -6.87 -33.24 58.52
CA ARG A 47 -7.61 -32.52 59.56
C ARG A 47 -8.78 -31.69 59.01
N TYR A 48 -8.69 -31.23 57.76
CA TYR A 48 -9.65 -30.30 57.17
C TYR A 48 -10.34 -30.84 55.90
N LEU A 49 -9.77 -31.86 55.26
CA LEU A 49 -10.26 -32.51 54.06
C LEU A 49 -10.33 -34.02 54.34
N SER A 50 -11.55 -34.57 54.43
CA SER A 50 -11.76 -36.02 54.39
C SER A 50 -11.88 -36.43 52.93
N PRO A 51 -10.88 -37.09 52.34
CA PRO A 51 -10.95 -37.53 50.95
C PRO A 51 -12.13 -38.50 50.78
N VAL A 52 -13.09 -38.13 49.94
CA VAL A 52 -14.25 -38.97 49.60
C VAL A 52 -13.88 -39.73 48.33
N ALA A 53 -14.00 -41.05 48.35
CA ALA A 53 -13.68 -41.89 47.18
C ALA A 53 -14.43 -41.38 45.94
N GLY A 54 -13.68 -41.05 44.87
CA GLY A 54 -14.22 -40.56 43.61
C GLY A 54 -14.28 -39.02 43.44
N SER A 55 -13.88 -38.23 44.45
CA SER A 55 -13.77 -36.77 44.33
C SER A 55 -12.87 -36.33 43.18
N ASP A 56 -11.80 -37.09 42.94
CA ASP A 56 -10.72 -36.69 42.05
C ASP A 56 -11.11 -36.92 40.59
N ALA A 57 -11.82 -38.03 40.34
CA ALA A 57 -12.48 -38.30 39.06
C ALA A 57 -13.57 -37.26 38.74
N ALA A 58 -14.32 -36.80 39.74
CA ALA A 58 -15.32 -35.73 39.56
C ALA A 58 -14.66 -34.39 39.24
N ILE A 59 -13.57 -34.01 39.94
CA ILE A 59 -12.80 -32.79 39.65
C ILE A 59 -12.20 -32.84 38.25
N TRP A 60 -11.67 -34.00 37.83
CA TRP A 60 -11.14 -34.20 36.49
C TRP A 60 -12.22 -34.07 35.40
N GLN A 61 -13.41 -34.62 35.61
CA GLN A 61 -14.56 -34.45 34.71
C GLN A 61 -15.02 -32.99 34.63
N VAL A 62 -15.07 -32.28 35.76
CA VAL A 62 -15.41 -30.85 35.80
C VAL A 62 -14.38 -30.03 35.02
N GLN A 63 -13.08 -30.24 35.25
CA GLN A 63 -12.01 -29.56 34.51
C GLN A 63 -12.11 -29.79 33.01
N THR A 64 -12.32 -31.05 32.60
CA THR A 64 -12.46 -31.41 31.18
C THR A 64 -13.67 -30.71 30.55
N THR A 65 -14.77 -30.59 31.29
CA THR A 65 -15.98 -29.88 30.83
C THR A 65 -15.73 -28.37 30.70
N PHE A 66 -15.09 -27.74 31.69
CA PHE A 66 -14.71 -26.32 31.63
C PHE A 66 -13.77 -26.03 30.46
N LEU A 67 -12.81 -26.91 30.21
CA LEU A 67 -11.89 -26.80 29.09
C LEU A 67 -12.66 -26.91 27.76
N SER A 68 -13.53 -27.91 27.62
CA SER A 68 -14.33 -28.11 26.40
C SER A 68 -15.25 -26.92 26.11
N VAL A 69 -16.00 -26.43 27.11
CA VAL A 69 -16.88 -25.26 26.97
C VAL A 69 -16.06 -23.99 26.67
N GLY A 70 -14.93 -23.80 27.34
CA GLY A 70 -14.04 -22.66 27.10
C GLY A 70 -13.44 -22.67 25.70
N PHE A 71 -13.01 -23.84 25.21
CA PHE A 71 -12.56 -24.02 23.84
C PHE A 71 -13.67 -23.73 22.84
N ALA A 72 -14.87 -24.29 23.03
CA ALA A 72 -16.01 -24.03 22.15
C ALA A 72 -16.35 -22.54 22.10
N GLY A 73 -16.37 -21.85 23.24
CA GLY A 73 -16.58 -20.41 23.33
C GLY A 73 -15.50 -19.60 22.60
N LEU A 74 -14.22 -19.98 22.76
CA LEU A 74 -13.11 -19.37 22.02
C LEU A 74 -13.17 -19.66 20.51
N THR A 75 -13.62 -20.84 20.11
CA THR A 75 -13.80 -21.20 18.70
C THR A 75 -14.94 -20.40 18.07
N ILE A 76 -16.08 -20.26 18.74
CA ILE A 76 -17.19 -19.41 18.28
C ILE A 76 -16.74 -17.95 18.19
N ALA A 77 -16.01 -17.46 19.19
CA ALA A 77 -15.43 -16.12 19.15
C ALA A 77 -14.46 -15.94 17.96
N ALA A 78 -13.59 -16.93 17.73
CA ALA A 78 -12.69 -16.93 16.58
C ALA A 78 -13.43 -17.00 15.23
N GLN A 79 -14.61 -17.63 15.19
CA GLN A 79 -15.50 -17.65 14.03
C GLN A 79 -16.24 -16.31 13.84
N LEU A 80 -16.65 -15.64 14.91
CA LEU A 80 -17.22 -14.28 14.84
C LEU A 80 -16.16 -13.26 14.37
N PHE A 81 -14.88 -13.47 14.73
CA PHE A 81 -13.76 -12.73 14.15
C PHE A 81 -13.40 -13.17 12.71
N ALA A 82 -14.08 -14.15 12.13
CA ALA A 82 -13.90 -14.49 10.72
C ALA A 82 -14.72 -13.57 9.79
N GLU A 83 -15.56 -12.70 10.33
CA GLU A 83 -16.22 -11.65 9.56
C GLU A 83 -15.21 -10.55 9.21
N ALA A 84 -15.19 -10.10 7.95
CA ALA A 84 -14.32 -9.01 7.49
C ALA A 84 -14.55 -7.75 8.36
N PRO A 85 -13.55 -6.89 8.61
CA PRO A 85 -12.13 -6.98 8.22
C PRO A 85 -11.25 -7.87 9.13
N LEU A 86 -11.82 -8.59 10.10
CA LEU A 86 -11.09 -9.36 11.13
C LEU A 86 -10.54 -10.71 10.64
N ALA A 87 -10.93 -11.11 9.44
CA ALA A 87 -10.54 -12.38 8.83
C ALA A 87 -9.05 -12.48 8.47
N ILE A 88 -8.29 -11.36 8.49
CA ILE A 88 -6.87 -11.36 8.13
C ILE A 88 -6.08 -12.18 9.18
N GLY A 89 -5.32 -13.19 8.74
CA GLY A 89 -4.68 -14.17 9.62
C GLY A 89 -3.74 -13.57 10.68
N THR A 90 -3.07 -12.46 10.37
CA THR A 90 -2.22 -11.70 11.29
C THR A 90 -3.02 -11.03 12.41
N SER A 91 -4.18 -10.48 12.07
CA SER A 91 -5.10 -9.85 13.03
C SER A 91 -5.71 -10.89 13.99
N ARG A 92 -6.12 -12.05 13.47
CA ARG A 92 -6.68 -13.17 14.27
C ARG A 92 -5.70 -13.65 15.33
N LYS A 93 -4.42 -13.79 14.99
CA LYS A 93 -3.37 -14.23 15.93
C LYS A 93 -3.19 -13.24 17.09
N ARG A 94 -3.23 -11.93 16.83
CA ARG A 94 -3.09 -10.90 17.88
C ARG A 94 -4.34 -10.75 18.74
N VAL A 95 -5.54 -10.86 18.16
CA VAL A 95 -6.78 -10.89 18.95
C VAL A 95 -6.79 -12.09 19.89
N LEU A 96 -6.40 -13.27 19.40
CA LEU A 96 -6.24 -14.48 20.23
C LEU A 96 -5.17 -14.30 21.32
N ALA A 97 -4.07 -13.59 21.04
CA ALA A 97 -3.05 -13.26 22.04
C ALA A 97 -3.59 -12.26 23.09
N TYR A 98 -4.33 -11.22 22.67
CA TYR A 98 -4.90 -10.21 23.56
C TYR A 98 -5.89 -10.81 24.57
N ILE A 99 -6.78 -11.68 24.09
CA ILE A 99 -7.72 -12.41 24.96
C ILE A 99 -7.02 -13.51 25.79
N GLY A 100 -5.72 -13.76 25.58
CA GLY A 100 -4.95 -14.76 26.31
C GLY A 100 -5.39 -16.20 26.01
N ALA A 101 -5.90 -16.47 24.80
CA ALA A 101 -6.40 -17.78 24.42
C ALA A 101 -5.29 -18.84 24.50
N SER A 102 -4.07 -18.52 24.06
CA SER A 102 -2.91 -19.41 24.16
C SER A 102 -2.62 -19.83 25.60
N TRP A 103 -2.68 -18.88 26.52
CA TRP A 103 -2.42 -19.09 27.94
C TRP A 103 -3.51 -19.94 28.60
N PHE A 104 -4.78 -19.65 28.32
CA PHE A 104 -5.90 -20.49 28.78
C PHE A 104 -5.79 -21.92 28.29
N VAL A 105 -5.53 -22.12 27.00
CA VAL A 105 -5.39 -23.47 26.40
C VAL A 105 -4.22 -24.23 27.00
N THR A 106 -3.05 -23.59 27.11
CA THR A 106 -1.83 -24.26 27.60
C THR A 106 -1.94 -24.60 29.09
N ALA A 107 -2.44 -23.67 29.92
CA ALA A 107 -2.66 -23.92 31.34
C ALA A 107 -3.77 -24.95 31.58
N GLY A 108 -4.83 -24.92 30.79
CA GLY A 108 -5.94 -25.86 30.87
C GLY A 108 -5.51 -27.30 30.52
N LEU A 109 -4.71 -27.47 29.45
CA LEU A 109 -4.13 -28.77 29.07
C LEU A 109 -3.17 -29.29 30.13
N ALA A 110 -2.31 -28.43 30.67
CA ALA A 110 -1.39 -28.78 31.75
C ALA A 110 -2.15 -29.21 33.02
N GLY A 111 -3.16 -28.45 33.44
CA GLY A 111 -4.02 -28.78 34.57
C GLY A 111 -4.76 -30.11 34.37
N ASN A 112 -5.27 -30.37 33.15
CA ASN A 112 -5.91 -31.63 32.82
C ASN A 112 -4.94 -32.83 32.91
N ALA A 113 -3.69 -32.66 32.46
CA ALA A 113 -2.66 -33.69 32.58
C ALA A 113 -2.29 -33.98 34.04
N VAL A 114 -2.16 -32.93 34.89
CA VAL A 114 -1.89 -33.08 36.33
C VAL A 114 -3.03 -33.82 37.02
N MET A 115 -4.29 -33.48 36.73
CA MET A 115 -5.46 -34.17 37.30
C MET A 115 -5.59 -35.61 36.81
N ALA A 116 -5.28 -35.90 35.55
CA ALA A 116 -5.28 -37.27 35.03
C ALA A 116 -4.18 -38.12 35.71
N LEU A 117 -3.00 -37.54 35.94
CA LEU A 117 -1.90 -38.23 36.61
C LEU A 117 -2.23 -38.53 38.07
N GLU A 118 -2.82 -37.57 38.78
CA GLU A 118 -3.28 -37.72 40.16
C GLU A 118 -4.38 -38.79 40.26
N SER A 119 -5.44 -38.67 39.46
CA SER A 119 -6.61 -39.56 39.55
C SER A 119 -6.34 -41.01 39.14
N ILE A 120 -5.40 -41.25 38.22
CA ILE A 120 -5.09 -42.60 37.71
C ILE A 120 -3.92 -43.25 38.47
N TRP A 121 -2.86 -42.49 38.77
CA TRP A 121 -1.58 -43.08 39.19
C TRP A 121 -1.12 -42.64 40.59
N LEU A 122 -1.49 -41.44 41.05
CA LEU A 122 -0.89 -40.79 42.23
C LEU A 122 -1.95 -40.22 43.20
N GLN A 123 -3.01 -41.00 43.46
CA GLN A 123 -4.10 -40.57 44.34
C GLN A 123 -3.56 -40.16 45.71
N SER A 124 -3.87 -38.92 46.12
CA SER A 124 -3.45 -38.36 47.41
C SER A 124 -4.36 -37.20 47.81
N ALA A 125 -4.64 -37.03 49.10
CA ALA A 125 -5.51 -35.94 49.57
C ALA A 125 -4.88 -34.56 49.30
N THR A 126 -3.55 -34.48 49.30
CA THR A 126 -2.79 -33.28 48.92
C THR A 126 -2.86 -33.04 47.40
N GLY A 127 -2.94 -34.11 46.61
CA GLY A 127 -3.15 -34.05 45.16
C GLY A 127 -4.46 -33.37 44.76
N VAL A 128 -5.53 -33.59 45.55
CA VAL A 128 -6.82 -32.89 45.38
C VAL A 128 -6.68 -31.37 45.49
N VAL A 129 -5.84 -30.88 46.41
CA VAL A 129 -5.58 -29.45 46.59
C VAL A 129 -4.81 -28.88 45.39
N ILE A 130 -3.81 -29.62 44.89
CA ILE A 130 -3.05 -29.25 43.69
C ILE A 130 -3.98 -29.21 42.46
N ALA A 131 -4.84 -30.22 42.30
CA ALA A 131 -5.86 -30.28 41.25
C ALA A 131 -6.80 -29.07 41.34
N PHE A 132 -7.34 -28.77 42.53
CA PHE A 132 -8.21 -27.62 42.73
C PHE A 132 -7.54 -26.29 42.40
N ALA A 133 -6.24 -26.13 42.70
CA ALA A 133 -5.49 -24.94 42.33
C ALA A 133 -5.39 -24.77 40.79
N TRP A 134 -5.14 -25.86 40.05
CA TRP A 134 -5.14 -25.85 38.59
C TRP A 134 -6.54 -25.57 38.00
N LEU A 135 -7.60 -26.11 38.61
CA LEU A 135 -9.00 -25.80 38.25
C LEU A 135 -9.30 -24.31 38.43
N ALA A 136 -8.98 -23.76 39.61
CA ALA A 136 -9.20 -22.35 39.92
C ALA A 136 -8.41 -21.44 38.98
N ALA A 137 -7.14 -21.77 38.70
CA ALA A 137 -6.34 -21.03 37.73
C ALA A 137 -6.97 -21.05 36.34
N THR A 138 -7.43 -22.22 35.87
CA THR A 138 -8.08 -22.36 34.55
C THR A 138 -9.39 -21.56 34.48
N ALA A 139 -10.20 -21.58 35.54
CA ALA A 139 -11.46 -20.84 35.62
C ALA A 139 -11.24 -19.31 35.63
N VAL A 140 -10.24 -18.82 36.38
CA VAL A 140 -9.85 -17.39 36.38
C VAL A 140 -9.40 -16.97 34.99
N LEU A 141 -8.57 -17.77 34.31
CA LEU A 141 -8.12 -17.47 32.96
C LEU A 141 -9.27 -17.46 31.95
N LEU A 142 -10.23 -18.38 32.08
CA LEU A 142 -11.44 -18.37 31.26
C LEU A 142 -12.25 -17.09 31.49
N MET A 143 -12.48 -16.71 32.75
CA MET A 143 -13.20 -15.47 33.08
C MET A 143 -12.49 -14.22 32.55
N VAL A 144 -11.16 -14.14 32.68
CA VAL A 144 -10.38 -13.01 32.15
C VAL A 144 -10.44 -12.98 30.62
N SER A 145 -10.30 -14.15 29.98
CA SER A 145 -10.34 -14.25 28.52
C SER A 145 -11.71 -13.85 27.97
N THR A 146 -12.79 -14.39 28.56
CA THR A 146 -14.17 -14.05 28.19
C THR A 146 -14.54 -12.62 28.52
N SER A 147 -14.07 -12.06 29.64
CA SER A 147 -14.25 -10.65 29.98
C SER A 147 -13.57 -9.73 28.97
N ARG A 148 -12.31 -10.02 28.60
CA ARG A 148 -11.58 -9.27 27.56
C ARG A 148 -12.26 -9.39 26.21
N LEU A 149 -12.76 -10.57 25.87
CA LEU A 149 -13.50 -10.82 24.65
C LEU A 149 -14.82 -10.03 24.61
N ALA A 150 -15.61 -10.08 25.68
CA ALA A 150 -16.85 -9.31 25.80
C ALA A 150 -16.59 -7.80 25.76
N HIS A 151 -15.48 -7.35 26.34
CA HIS A 151 -15.07 -5.94 26.29
C HIS A 151 -14.66 -5.49 24.89
N LEU A 152 -14.01 -6.36 24.12
CA LEU A 152 -13.70 -6.16 22.70
C LEU A 152 -14.99 -6.05 21.85
N PHE A 153 -15.95 -6.95 22.04
CA PHE A 153 -17.25 -6.87 21.35
C PHE A 153 -18.09 -5.66 21.79
N GLY A 154 -17.93 -5.19 23.03
CA GLY A 154 -18.59 -3.99 23.54
C GLY A 154 -18.04 -2.67 22.98
N HIS A 155 -16.85 -2.68 22.37
CA HIS A 155 -16.18 -1.48 21.85
C HIS A 155 -15.54 -1.76 20.47
N PRO A 156 -16.35 -1.81 19.39
CA PRO A 156 -15.87 -2.14 18.04
C PRO A 156 -14.71 -1.24 17.57
N SER A 157 -14.68 0.04 17.96
CA SER A 157 -13.59 0.96 17.64
C SER A 157 -12.22 0.56 18.21
N ARG A 158 -12.16 -0.16 19.34
CA ARG A 158 -10.88 -0.66 19.89
C ARG A 158 -10.37 -1.87 19.14
N LEU A 159 -11.27 -2.67 18.62
CA LEU A 159 -10.95 -3.83 17.82
C LEU A 159 -10.41 -3.38 16.45
N ASP A 160 -11.03 -2.36 15.84
CA ASP A 160 -10.50 -1.73 14.62
C ASP A 160 -9.11 -1.10 14.86
N GLU A 161 -8.90 -0.42 15.99
CA GLU A 161 -7.59 0.16 16.35
C GLU A 161 -6.51 -0.92 16.59
N VAL A 162 -6.85 -2.03 17.26
CA VAL A 162 -5.93 -3.14 17.49
C VAL A 162 -5.58 -3.84 16.17
N VAL A 163 -6.54 -3.99 15.25
CA VAL A 163 -6.32 -4.55 13.92
C VAL A 163 -5.48 -3.60 13.06
N ARG A 164 -5.81 -2.30 13.06
CA ARG A 164 -5.09 -1.24 12.34
C ARG A 164 -3.63 -1.14 12.78
N SER A 165 -3.39 -0.93 14.07
CA SER A 165 -2.04 -0.84 14.63
C SER A 165 -1.25 -2.14 14.39
N SER A 166 -1.90 -3.30 14.52
CA SER A 166 -1.29 -4.61 14.25
C SER A 166 -0.88 -4.79 12.80
N LEU A 167 -1.76 -4.48 11.84
CA LEU A 167 -1.47 -4.66 10.42
C LEU A 167 -0.41 -3.69 9.96
N ILE A 168 -0.50 -2.41 10.34
CA ILE A 168 0.51 -1.40 9.99
C ILE A 168 1.87 -1.80 10.59
N GLU A 169 1.93 -2.16 11.87
CA GLU A 169 3.20 -2.57 12.50
C GLU A 169 3.73 -3.88 11.90
N THR A 170 2.87 -4.87 11.63
CA THR A 170 3.31 -6.15 11.03
C THR A 170 3.79 -5.96 9.60
N LEU A 171 3.06 -5.18 8.80
CA LEU A 171 3.40 -4.89 7.40
C LEU A 171 4.65 -4.01 7.34
N SER A 172 4.74 -2.96 8.15
CA SER A 172 5.93 -2.11 8.24
C SER A 172 7.15 -2.89 8.73
N ASP A 173 7.05 -3.69 9.80
CA ASP A 173 8.16 -4.51 10.31
C ASP A 173 8.59 -5.59 9.31
N ARG A 174 7.65 -6.14 8.55
CA ARG A 174 7.95 -7.14 7.50
C ARG A 174 8.61 -6.46 6.31
N LEU A 175 8.05 -5.35 5.82
CA LEU A 175 8.66 -4.53 4.76
C LEU A 175 10.06 -4.06 5.17
N ASP A 176 10.26 -3.67 6.43
CA ASP A 176 11.55 -3.26 6.97
C ASP A 176 12.54 -4.41 7.10
N ARG A 177 12.10 -5.60 7.51
CA ARG A 177 12.96 -6.79 7.55
C ARG A 177 13.38 -7.22 6.14
N VAL A 178 12.49 -7.07 5.17
CA VAL A 178 12.73 -7.43 3.77
C VAL A 178 13.63 -6.41 3.09
N ALA A 179 13.32 -5.13 3.26
CA ALA A 179 14.18 -4.04 2.81
C ALA A 179 15.59 -4.22 3.36
N ARG A 180 15.75 -4.53 4.66
CA ARG A 180 17.06 -4.83 5.26
C ARG A 180 17.70 -6.11 4.71
N ARG A 181 16.94 -7.19 4.54
CA ARG A 181 17.45 -8.49 4.06
C ARG A 181 18.01 -8.41 2.64
N TYR A 182 17.48 -7.52 1.80
CA TYR A 182 17.90 -7.35 0.41
C TYR A 182 18.65 -6.03 0.14
N SER A 183 18.68 -5.07 1.07
CA SER A 183 19.45 -3.82 0.92
C SER A 183 20.94 -4.08 0.91
N ASP A 184 21.41 -4.97 1.78
CA ASP A 184 22.84 -5.28 1.92
C ASP A 184 23.39 -5.92 0.64
N ALA A 185 22.57 -6.76 -0.02
CA ALA A 185 22.87 -7.33 -1.33
C ALA A 185 22.81 -6.30 -2.48
N ARG A 186 22.12 -5.17 -2.27
CA ARG A 186 21.95 -4.12 -3.28
C ARG A 186 23.05 -3.06 -3.22
N THR A 187 23.48 -2.65 -2.03
CA THR A 187 24.48 -1.59 -1.84
C THR A 187 25.81 -1.93 -2.53
N GLY A 188 26.28 -3.19 -2.42
CA GLY A 188 27.50 -3.63 -3.09
C GLY A 188 27.39 -3.76 -4.62
N LEU A 189 26.17 -3.81 -5.16
CA LEU A 189 25.89 -3.91 -6.59
C LEU A 189 25.71 -2.52 -7.23
N GLU A 190 25.06 -1.58 -6.53
CA GLU A 190 24.87 -0.20 -7.00
C GLU A 190 26.20 0.55 -7.11
N GLU A 191 27.14 0.34 -6.18
CA GLU A 191 28.49 0.89 -6.25
C GLU A 191 29.24 0.47 -7.53
N LEU A 192 28.94 -0.72 -8.07
CA LEU A 192 29.56 -1.23 -9.30
C LEU A 192 28.87 -0.76 -10.59
N LEU A 193 27.60 -0.38 -10.52
CA LEU A 193 26.80 0.00 -11.69
C LEU A 193 26.69 1.52 -11.88
N THR A 194 26.90 2.31 -10.82
CA THR A 194 26.78 3.78 -10.83
C THR A 194 28.04 4.54 -11.26
N SER A 195 29.19 3.88 -11.43
CA SER A 195 30.46 4.59 -11.69
C SER A 195 30.62 5.20 -13.09
N ASP A 196 29.70 5.03 -14.05
CA ASP A 196 29.90 5.56 -15.43
C ASP A 196 28.64 6.00 -16.19
N SER A 197 27.51 6.26 -15.52
CA SER A 197 26.24 6.60 -16.18
C SER A 197 26.16 8.06 -16.67
N SER A 198 27.00 8.49 -17.62
CA SER A 198 26.75 9.69 -18.43
C SER A 198 27.60 9.77 -19.71
N ARG A 199 27.51 8.75 -20.59
CA ARG A 199 28.08 8.86 -21.94
C ARG A 199 27.11 8.35 -22.99
N THR A 200 26.33 9.28 -23.56
CA THR A 200 25.53 9.04 -24.77
C THR A 200 26.46 9.07 -25.99
N SER A 201 26.94 7.90 -26.41
CA SER A 201 27.71 7.71 -27.64
C SER A 201 26.78 7.22 -28.76
N THR A 202 26.80 7.89 -29.91
CA THR A 202 25.91 7.68 -31.08
C THR A 202 26.40 6.59 -32.05
N ARG A 203 27.27 5.67 -31.62
CA ARG A 203 27.81 4.58 -32.46
C ARG A 203 26.92 3.35 -32.45
N SER A 204 27.07 2.45 -33.45
CA SER A 204 26.30 1.20 -33.54
C SER A 204 26.46 0.35 -32.28
N ILE A 205 25.42 0.33 -31.44
CA ILE A 205 25.38 -0.40 -30.18
C ILE A 205 24.96 -1.85 -30.44
N SER A 206 25.78 -2.81 -30.03
CA SER A 206 25.38 -4.22 -29.93
C SER A 206 24.93 -4.52 -28.50
N THR A 207 23.79 -5.19 -28.32
CA THR A 207 23.29 -5.57 -26.99
C THR A 207 23.16 -7.09 -26.89
N LEU A 208 23.87 -7.68 -25.92
CA LEU A 208 23.72 -9.08 -25.55
C LEU A 208 22.75 -9.20 -24.37
N TYR A 209 21.74 -10.06 -24.51
CA TYR A 209 20.75 -10.33 -23.47
C TYR A 209 21.14 -11.60 -22.73
N VAL A 210 21.39 -11.49 -21.42
CA VAL A 210 21.69 -12.62 -20.55
C VAL A 210 20.39 -13.08 -19.89
N PRO A 211 19.85 -14.26 -20.23
CA PRO A 211 18.59 -14.72 -19.64
C PRO A 211 18.80 -15.19 -18.21
N VAL A 212 17.72 -15.11 -17.41
CA VAL A 212 17.71 -15.66 -16.05
C VAL A 212 17.85 -17.20 -16.09
N PRO A 213 18.68 -17.82 -15.24
CA PRO A 213 18.95 -19.26 -15.28
C PRO A 213 17.74 -20.14 -14.93
N GLN A 214 16.85 -19.66 -14.05
CA GLN A 214 15.64 -20.40 -13.65
C GLN A 214 14.45 -19.46 -13.47
N ALA A 215 13.29 -19.81 -14.02
CA ALA A 215 12.04 -19.08 -13.88
C ALA A 215 11.28 -19.47 -12.60
N GLY A 216 10.47 -18.55 -12.08
CA GLY A 216 9.58 -18.77 -10.94
C GLY A 216 10.25 -18.71 -9.57
N ARG A 217 11.54 -18.34 -9.49
CA ARG A 217 12.31 -18.27 -8.23
C ARG A 217 12.61 -16.84 -7.84
N VAL A 218 12.83 -16.60 -6.55
CA VAL A 218 13.19 -15.28 -6.04
C VAL A 218 14.70 -15.11 -6.10
N ILE A 219 15.17 -13.98 -6.59
CA ILE A 219 16.59 -13.62 -6.56
C ILE A 219 16.97 -13.28 -5.12
N ARG A 220 17.85 -14.08 -4.52
CA ARG A 220 18.36 -13.85 -3.17
C ARG A 220 19.37 -12.73 -3.14
N ALA A 221 20.37 -12.82 -4.01
CA ALA A 221 21.50 -11.92 -4.12
C ALA A 221 22.11 -12.02 -5.52
N ILE A 222 22.89 -11.01 -5.88
CA ILE A 222 23.74 -11.03 -7.07
C ILE A 222 25.16 -10.85 -6.56
N ASP A 223 26.04 -11.81 -6.86
CA ASP A 223 27.44 -11.77 -6.42
C ASP A 223 28.20 -10.66 -7.16
N PRO A 224 28.60 -9.57 -6.47
CA PRO A 224 29.31 -8.46 -7.09
C PRO A 224 30.69 -8.88 -7.63
N ASP A 225 31.35 -9.88 -7.03
CA ASP A 225 32.68 -10.33 -7.45
C ASP A 225 32.60 -11.07 -8.80
N ALA A 226 31.58 -11.90 -8.99
CA ALA A 226 31.29 -12.56 -10.26
C ALA A 226 30.94 -11.55 -11.37
N VAL A 227 30.20 -10.48 -11.04
CA VAL A 227 29.93 -9.38 -11.99
C VAL A 227 31.22 -8.65 -12.39
N ARG A 228 32.13 -8.36 -11.43
CA ARG A 228 33.44 -7.76 -11.75
C ARG A 228 34.30 -8.65 -12.64
N GLN A 229 34.29 -9.96 -12.40
CA GLN A 229 35.00 -10.92 -13.25
C GLN A 229 34.43 -10.94 -14.67
N ALA A 230 33.10 -10.84 -14.81
CA ALA A 230 32.46 -10.72 -16.12
C ALA A 230 32.88 -9.43 -16.83
N ILE A 231 32.88 -8.27 -16.16
CA ILE A 231 33.36 -6.99 -16.73
C ILE A 231 34.82 -7.11 -17.18
N ALA A 232 35.71 -7.60 -16.30
CA ALA A 232 37.13 -7.77 -16.62
C ALA A 232 37.37 -8.73 -17.80
N SER A 233 36.51 -9.73 -17.98
CA SER A 233 36.59 -10.65 -19.13
C SER A 233 36.23 -9.98 -20.45
N LEU A 234 35.37 -8.96 -20.43
CA LEU A 234 34.93 -8.22 -21.61
C LEU A 234 35.99 -7.18 -22.05
N ASP A 235 36.77 -6.61 -21.12
CA ASP A 235 37.84 -5.65 -21.41
C ASP A 235 39.10 -6.29 -22.04
N SER A 236 39.28 -7.60 -21.91
CA SER A 236 40.54 -8.27 -22.22
C SER A 236 40.84 -8.55 -23.71
N SER A 237 40.03 -8.07 -24.65
CA SER A 237 40.17 -8.42 -26.08
C SER A 237 41.07 -7.51 -26.93
N GLU A 238 41.72 -6.49 -26.37
CA GLU A 238 42.54 -5.54 -27.16
C GLU A 238 44.06 -5.69 -27.05
N THR A 239 44.61 -6.60 -26.24
CA THR A 239 46.06 -6.53 -25.96
C THR A 239 46.98 -7.18 -27.00
N GLU A 240 46.50 -7.64 -28.16
CA GLU A 240 47.39 -8.38 -29.10
C GLU A 240 47.30 -8.06 -30.60
N ARG A 241 46.68 -6.96 -31.05
CA ARG A 241 46.77 -6.55 -32.46
C ARG A 241 47.12 -5.07 -32.66
N ASP A 242 48.27 -4.89 -33.31
CA ASP A 242 48.79 -3.68 -33.97
C ASP A 242 49.13 -2.45 -33.13
N ARG A 243 50.36 -2.47 -32.59
CA ARG A 243 51.21 -1.26 -32.52
C ARG A 243 51.54 -0.77 -33.93
N SER A 244 50.63 -0.05 -34.60
CA SER A 244 50.93 0.68 -35.85
C SER A 244 49.82 1.70 -36.18
N ASP A 245 49.68 2.78 -35.40
CA ASP A 245 49.39 4.16 -35.87
C ASP A 245 48.78 5.01 -34.72
N PRO A 246 49.49 6.05 -34.21
CA PRO A 246 48.99 6.88 -33.12
C PRO A 246 48.03 8.01 -33.55
N ALA A 247 47.37 7.92 -34.71
CA ALA A 247 46.64 9.06 -35.30
C ALA A 247 45.10 8.89 -35.43
N LEU A 248 44.52 7.75 -35.02
CA LEU A 248 43.07 7.51 -35.09
C LEU A 248 42.54 6.75 -33.86
N SER A 249 43.01 7.05 -32.66
CA SER A 249 42.41 6.54 -31.42
C SER A 249 41.07 7.23 -31.15
N GLY A 250 40.03 6.87 -31.91
CA GLY A 250 38.66 7.03 -31.45
C GLY A 250 38.49 6.12 -30.24
N GLY A 251 38.34 6.68 -29.05
CA GLY A 251 38.23 5.91 -27.81
C GLY A 251 37.10 4.89 -27.94
N ASP A 252 37.45 3.61 -27.83
CA ASP A 252 36.45 2.56 -27.68
C ASP A 252 35.88 2.65 -26.27
N ASP A 253 34.60 2.99 -26.19
CA ASP A 253 33.88 3.03 -24.92
C ASP A 253 33.84 1.60 -24.32
N PRO A 254 34.14 1.44 -23.02
CA PRO A 254 34.17 0.13 -22.38
C PRO A 254 32.77 -0.52 -22.37
N PRO A 255 32.69 -1.86 -22.38
CA PRO A 255 31.45 -2.60 -22.33
C PRO A 255 30.66 -2.30 -21.04
N GLN A 256 29.39 -1.91 -21.19
CA GLN A 256 28.53 -1.58 -20.06
C GLN A 256 27.59 -2.75 -19.73
N ILE A 257 27.50 -3.13 -18.45
CA ILE A 257 26.51 -4.11 -17.99
C ILE A 257 25.36 -3.36 -17.31
N VAL A 258 24.14 -3.57 -17.82
CA VAL A 258 22.90 -3.06 -17.26
C VAL A 258 22.16 -4.20 -16.60
N LEU A 259 21.73 -3.98 -15.36
CA LEU A 259 20.97 -4.95 -14.59
C LEU A 259 19.47 -4.75 -14.81
N ASP A 260 18.77 -5.79 -15.28
CA ASP A 260 17.33 -5.76 -15.56
C ASP A 260 16.49 -6.43 -14.45
N VAL A 261 17.12 -7.19 -13.53
CA VAL A 261 16.47 -7.87 -12.40
C VAL A 261 17.18 -7.57 -11.08
N ARG A 262 16.46 -7.47 -9.96
CA ARG A 262 17.05 -7.09 -8.67
C ARG A 262 16.88 -8.17 -7.60
N PRO A 263 17.75 -8.20 -6.56
CA PRO A 263 17.51 -9.01 -5.37
C PRO A 263 16.13 -8.72 -4.76
N GLY A 264 15.34 -9.77 -4.54
CA GLY A 264 13.94 -9.73 -4.10
C GLY A 264 12.91 -9.94 -5.22
N ASP A 265 13.30 -9.89 -6.50
CA ASP A 265 12.38 -10.09 -7.62
C ASP A 265 12.14 -11.58 -7.91
N ARG A 266 10.90 -11.95 -8.25
CA ARG A 266 10.58 -13.29 -8.78
C ARG A 266 10.84 -13.33 -10.28
N THR A 267 11.62 -14.31 -10.69
CA THR A 267 12.05 -14.50 -12.07
C THR A 267 10.90 -14.98 -12.96
N ARG A 268 10.82 -14.47 -14.19
CA ARG A 268 9.81 -14.87 -15.18
C ARG A 268 10.45 -15.69 -16.31
N LEU A 269 9.66 -16.55 -16.95
CA LEU A 269 10.14 -17.33 -18.08
C LEU A 269 10.48 -16.40 -19.25
N GLY A 270 11.72 -16.49 -19.75
CA GLY A 270 12.22 -15.60 -20.81
C GLY A 270 12.65 -14.21 -20.34
N ALA A 271 12.69 -13.93 -19.03
CA ALA A 271 13.23 -12.68 -18.51
C ALA A 271 14.75 -12.59 -18.72
N THR A 272 15.20 -11.39 -19.07
CA THR A 272 16.63 -11.04 -19.14
C THR A 272 17.09 -10.57 -17.77
N ALA A 273 18.18 -11.13 -17.26
CA ALA A 273 18.81 -10.72 -16.01
C ALA A 273 19.77 -9.53 -16.20
N PHE A 274 20.61 -9.59 -17.24
CA PHE A 274 21.59 -8.56 -17.58
C PHE A 274 21.55 -8.23 -19.06
N ARG A 275 21.76 -6.96 -19.40
CA ARG A 275 22.06 -6.50 -20.76
C ARG A 275 23.50 -6.03 -20.82
N ILE A 276 24.29 -6.61 -21.72
CA ILE A 276 25.65 -6.14 -21.99
C ILE A 276 25.60 -5.27 -23.24
N VAL A 277 25.97 -4.00 -23.10
CA VAL A 277 25.94 -2.98 -24.14
C VAL A 277 27.39 -2.71 -24.56
N THR A 278 27.70 -3.00 -25.81
CA THR A 278 29.06 -2.86 -26.36
C THR A 278 29.06 -2.06 -27.66
N SER A 279 30.14 -1.32 -27.90
CA SER A 279 30.38 -0.56 -29.14
C SER A 279 30.67 -1.46 -30.34
N ASN A 280 31.22 -2.65 -30.09
CA ASN A 280 31.55 -3.66 -31.11
C ASN A 280 30.85 -4.99 -30.79
N ARG A 281 30.55 -5.80 -31.82
CA ARG A 281 29.96 -7.14 -31.63
C ARG A 281 30.97 -8.04 -30.90
N LEU A 282 30.56 -8.58 -29.76
CA LEU A 282 31.36 -9.55 -28.99
C LEU A 282 31.58 -10.83 -29.81
N ASP A 283 32.78 -11.40 -29.69
CA ASP A 283 33.07 -12.76 -30.18
C ASP A 283 32.20 -13.77 -29.44
N ASP A 284 31.76 -14.83 -30.13
CA ASP A 284 30.86 -15.85 -29.60
C ASP A 284 31.46 -16.53 -28.34
N ALA A 285 32.78 -16.74 -28.31
CA ALA A 285 33.46 -17.31 -27.15
C ALA A 285 33.52 -16.36 -25.95
N ALA A 286 33.63 -15.05 -26.17
CA ALA A 286 33.57 -14.04 -25.11
C ALA A 286 32.14 -13.85 -24.60
N ALA A 287 31.15 -13.85 -25.50
CA ALA A 287 29.74 -13.76 -25.17
C ALA A 287 29.27 -14.94 -24.30
N VAL A 288 29.65 -16.17 -24.65
CA VAL A 288 29.29 -17.37 -23.86
C VAL A 288 29.88 -17.32 -22.46
N ARG A 289 31.17 -16.96 -22.32
CA ARG A 289 31.83 -16.84 -21.01
C ARG A 289 31.20 -15.76 -20.13
N ALA A 290 30.89 -14.60 -20.71
CA ALA A 290 30.22 -13.52 -19.99
C ALA A 290 28.81 -13.92 -19.53
N VAL A 291 28.05 -14.63 -20.38
CA VAL A 291 26.73 -15.17 -20.03
C VAL A 291 26.83 -16.16 -18.87
N GLU A 292 27.77 -17.12 -18.92
CA GLU A 292 27.96 -18.11 -17.87
C GLU A 292 28.34 -17.47 -16.52
N LEU A 293 29.29 -16.52 -16.54
CA LEU A 293 29.70 -15.79 -15.34
C LEU A 293 28.56 -14.97 -14.75
N LEU A 294 27.81 -14.23 -15.58
CA LEU A 294 26.68 -13.43 -15.12
C LEU A 294 25.52 -14.28 -14.64
N GLN A 295 25.22 -15.41 -15.29
CA GLN A 295 24.21 -16.35 -14.78
C GLN A 295 24.63 -17.00 -13.46
N SER A 296 25.92 -17.32 -13.30
CA SER A 296 26.46 -17.88 -12.06
C SER A 296 26.47 -16.89 -10.89
N SER A 297 26.42 -15.59 -11.18
CA SER A 297 26.33 -14.54 -10.16
C SER A 297 24.96 -14.47 -9.48
N ILE A 298 23.92 -15.09 -10.06
CA ILE A 298 22.55 -15.00 -9.56
C ILE A 298 22.30 -16.10 -8.52
N GLU A 299 22.20 -15.72 -7.26
CA GLU A 299 21.75 -16.61 -6.20
C GLU A 299 20.22 -16.61 -6.12
N LEU A 300 19.61 -17.80 -6.08
CA LEU A 300 18.16 -17.97 -6.01
C LEU A 300 17.73 -18.58 -4.66
N GLU A 301 16.62 -18.10 -4.11
CA GLU A 301 15.96 -18.72 -2.95
C GLU A 301 15.34 -20.09 -3.34
N PRO A 302 15.03 -20.96 -2.36
CA PRO A 302 14.37 -22.24 -2.62
C PRO A 302 12.98 -22.07 -3.27
N PRO A 303 12.46 -23.10 -3.98
CA PRO A 303 11.23 -22.98 -4.81
C PRO A 303 9.98 -22.56 -4.03
N GLU A 304 9.93 -22.91 -2.74
CA GLU A 304 8.81 -22.64 -1.84
C GLU A 304 8.93 -21.29 -1.11
N ALA A 305 10.01 -20.54 -1.33
CA ALA A 305 10.16 -19.23 -0.75
C ALA A 305 9.15 -18.27 -1.39
N ALA A 306 8.08 -17.96 -0.66
CA ALA A 306 7.26 -16.80 -0.96
C ALA A 306 8.11 -15.55 -0.76
N THR A 307 8.02 -14.59 -1.70
CA THR A 307 8.51 -13.27 -1.37
C THR A 307 7.63 -12.74 -0.24
N ALA A 308 8.20 -12.02 0.72
CA ALA A 308 7.38 -11.32 1.71
C ALA A 308 6.42 -10.30 1.07
N TYR A 309 6.72 -9.89 -0.17
CA TYR A 309 5.80 -9.15 -1.02
C TYR A 309 4.59 -10.00 -1.40
N GLU A 310 4.76 -11.23 -1.88
CA GLU A 310 3.64 -12.16 -2.16
C GLU A 310 2.83 -12.51 -0.91
N GLU A 311 3.47 -12.64 0.26
CA GLU A 311 2.72 -12.84 1.52
C GLU A 311 1.89 -11.60 1.89
N THR A 312 2.44 -10.41 1.65
CA THR A 312 1.75 -9.14 1.88
C THR A 312 0.63 -8.92 0.85
N GLU A 313 0.90 -9.21 -0.42
CA GLU A 313 -0.05 -9.19 -1.53
C GLU A 313 -1.18 -10.20 -1.29
N HIS A 314 -0.87 -11.38 -0.72
CA HIS A 314 -1.90 -12.35 -0.33
C HIS A 314 -2.78 -11.84 0.81
N GLU A 315 -2.21 -11.18 1.83
CA GLU A 315 -2.98 -10.55 2.91
C GLU A 315 -3.84 -9.38 2.39
N ILE A 316 -3.31 -8.56 1.48
CA ILE A 316 -4.04 -7.45 0.83
C ILE A 316 -5.13 -8.00 -0.09
N ALA A 317 -4.84 -9.01 -0.91
CA ALA A 317 -5.81 -9.65 -1.80
C ALA A 317 -6.96 -10.28 -0.99
N THR A 318 -6.65 -10.91 0.15
CA THR A 318 -7.68 -11.42 1.06
C THR A 318 -8.56 -10.29 1.61
N LEU A 319 -7.98 -9.14 1.96
CA LEU A 319 -8.73 -7.96 2.38
C LEU A 319 -9.60 -7.40 1.25
N THR A 320 -9.05 -7.28 0.04
CA THR A 320 -9.75 -6.86 -1.18
C THR A 320 -10.94 -7.76 -1.50
N ASP A 321 -10.75 -9.09 -1.49
CA ASP A 321 -11.81 -10.07 -1.71
C ASP A 321 -12.91 -9.98 -0.65
N ALA A 322 -12.50 -9.75 0.61
CA ALA A 322 -13.42 -9.58 1.72
C ALA A 322 -14.25 -8.29 1.60
N ILE A 323 -13.64 -7.19 1.14
CA ILE A 323 -14.34 -5.94 0.82
C ILE A 323 -15.35 -6.20 -0.29
N GLY A 324 -14.93 -6.75 -1.44
CA GLY A 324 -15.82 -7.01 -2.57
C GLY A 324 -16.98 -7.94 -2.20
N THR A 325 -16.73 -8.97 -1.38
CA THR A 325 -17.78 -9.87 -0.88
C THR A 325 -18.76 -9.15 0.05
N SER A 326 -18.27 -8.25 0.92
CA SER A 326 -19.10 -7.45 1.82
C SER A 326 -19.97 -6.45 1.06
N LEU A 327 -19.41 -5.80 0.03
CA LEU A 327 -20.15 -4.91 -0.87
C LEU A 327 -21.27 -5.65 -1.60
N ARG A 328 -20.94 -6.80 -2.23
CA ARG A 328 -21.92 -7.61 -2.97
C ARG A 328 -23.02 -8.22 -2.09
N SER A 329 -22.74 -8.48 -0.81
CA SER A 329 -23.74 -8.98 0.15
C SER A 329 -24.56 -7.89 0.83
N GLY A 330 -24.27 -6.61 0.57
CA GLY A 330 -24.96 -5.46 1.17
C GLY A 330 -24.52 -5.14 2.60
N ALA A 331 -23.44 -5.73 3.09
CA ALA A 331 -22.85 -5.44 4.41
C ALA A 331 -22.00 -4.15 4.38
N LEU A 332 -22.64 -3.03 4.01
CA LEU A 332 -21.95 -1.77 3.70
C LEU A 332 -21.11 -1.20 4.85
N ALA A 333 -21.62 -1.25 6.09
CA ALA A 333 -20.88 -0.77 7.26
C ALA A 333 -19.63 -1.61 7.57
N THR A 334 -19.60 -2.86 7.10
CA THR A 334 -18.44 -3.74 7.22
C THR A 334 -17.44 -3.46 6.10
N ALA A 335 -17.94 -3.26 4.88
CA ALA A 335 -17.11 -2.88 3.74
C ALA A 335 -16.45 -1.50 3.92
N GLU A 336 -17.16 -0.52 4.45
CA GLU A 336 -16.64 0.82 4.78
C GLU A 336 -15.46 0.73 5.74
N ARG A 337 -15.61 0.02 6.87
CA ARG A 337 -14.52 -0.21 7.82
C ARG A 337 -13.32 -0.94 7.21
N ALA A 338 -13.57 -1.91 6.32
CA ALA A 338 -12.51 -2.63 5.63
C ALA A 338 -11.78 -1.74 4.60
N LEU A 339 -12.50 -0.83 3.92
CA LEU A 339 -11.92 0.18 3.02
C LEU A 339 -11.09 1.23 3.78
N GLU A 340 -11.54 1.68 4.94
CA GLU A 340 -10.77 2.55 5.83
C GLU A 340 -9.45 1.88 6.24
N LEU A 341 -9.50 0.61 6.65
CA LEU A 341 -8.32 -0.17 6.98
C LEU A 341 -7.34 -0.29 5.79
N LEU A 342 -7.84 -0.58 4.59
CA LEU A 342 -7.04 -0.62 3.37
C LEU A 342 -6.39 0.75 3.09
N GLY A 343 -7.14 1.84 3.27
CA GLY A 343 -6.64 3.21 3.13
C GLY A 343 -5.50 3.53 4.09
N HIS A 344 -5.61 3.14 5.37
CA HIS A 344 -4.55 3.33 6.35
C HIS A 344 -3.31 2.46 6.07
N ILE A 345 -3.50 1.24 5.56
CA ILE A 345 -2.38 0.38 5.14
C ILE A 345 -1.63 1.05 3.98
N ALA A 346 -2.35 1.53 2.96
CA ALA A 346 -1.75 2.21 1.82
C ALA A 346 -0.99 3.48 2.25
N GLN A 347 -1.59 4.30 3.12
CA GLN A 347 -0.93 5.48 3.69
C GLN A 347 0.34 5.10 4.46
N GLY A 348 0.27 4.10 5.36
CA GLY A 348 1.42 3.67 6.17
C GLY A 348 2.58 3.15 5.31
N VAL A 349 2.27 2.37 4.28
CA VAL A 349 3.30 1.88 3.34
C VAL A 349 3.87 3.00 2.49
N TRP A 350 3.04 3.95 2.06
CA TRP A 350 3.50 5.12 1.30
C TRP A 350 4.48 5.97 2.10
N MET A 351 4.15 6.27 3.36
CA MET A 351 5.03 7.05 4.25
C MET A 351 6.35 6.34 4.54
N ALA A 352 6.31 5.03 4.79
CA ALA A 352 7.53 4.22 4.96
C ALA A 352 8.40 4.17 3.68
N GLY A 353 7.82 4.41 2.51
CA GLY A 353 8.51 4.51 1.23
C GLY A 353 9.20 5.86 1.02
N LEU A 354 8.61 6.97 1.48
CA LEU A 354 9.17 8.32 1.37
C LEU A 354 10.39 8.52 2.27
N ASP A 355 10.37 8.01 3.50
CA ASP A 355 11.51 8.04 4.43
C ASP A 355 12.75 7.30 3.88
N ARG A 356 12.58 6.49 2.83
CA ARG A 356 13.64 5.75 2.12
C ARG A 356 14.03 6.33 0.76
N ALA A 357 13.25 7.26 0.20
CA ALA A 357 13.49 7.81 -1.12
C ALA A 357 14.80 8.61 -1.20
N ASP A 358 15.31 9.11 -0.07
CA ASP A 358 16.62 9.76 0.04
C ASP A 358 17.82 8.81 -0.21
N ALA A 359 17.60 7.51 -0.40
CA ALA A 359 18.69 6.53 -0.62
C ALA A 359 18.56 5.65 -1.88
N ALA A 360 17.47 5.75 -2.67
CA ALA A 360 17.16 4.71 -3.66
C ALA A 360 16.07 5.07 -4.71
N GLU A 361 16.37 5.93 -5.68
CA GLU A 361 15.40 6.45 -6.69
C GLU A 361 14.66 5.38 -7.53
N GLY A 362 15.11 4.12 -7.55
CA GLY A 362 14.55 3.12 -8.48
C GLY A 362 13.58 2.07 -7.91
N THR A 363 13.37 1.95 -6.59
CA THR A 363 12.65 0.79 -5.99
C THR A 363 11.39 1.12 -5.19
N SER A 364 11.17 2.39 -4.78
CA SER A 364 9.97 2.75 -4.03
C SER A 364 8.74 2.83 -4.94
N LEU A 365 8.92 3.26 -6.18
CA LEU A 365 7.87 3.45 -7.19
C LEU A 365 7.15 2.14 -7.58
N THR A 366 7.88 1.04 -7.78
CA THR A 366 7.29 -0.26 -8.14
C THR A 366 6.61 -0.99 -6.97
N ARG A 367 6.93 -0.63 -5.72
CA ARG A 367 6.31 -1.24 -4.52
C ARG A 367 5.09 -0.47 -4.03
N GLY A 368 5.09 0.86 -4.14
CA GLY A 368 3.89 1.67 -3.93
C GLY A 368 2.81 1.41 -4.98
N SER A 369 3.21 1.09 -6.23
CA SER A 369 2.26 0.84 -7.32
C SER A 369 1.40 -0.42 -7.14
N GLY A 370 1.89 -1.47 -6.46
CA GLY A 370 1.14 -2.72 -6.24
C GLY A 370 -0.05 -2.55 -5.29
N LEU A 371 0.15 -1.84 -4.17
CA LEU A 371 -0.92 -1.52 -3.21
C LEU A 371 -1.96 -0.55 -3.78
N LEU A 372 -1.51 0.43 -4.56
CA LEU A 372 -2.41 1.34 -5.26
C LEU A 372 -3.23 0.59 -6.32
N GLN A 373 -2.64 -0.39 -6.99
CA GLN A 373 -3.37 -1.27 -7.90
C GLN A 373 -4.45 -2.06 -7.18
N SER A 374 -4.20 -2.57 -5.96
CA SER A 374 -5.25 -3.23 -5.16
C SER A 374 -6.40 -2.29 -4.78
N ILE A 375 -6.12 -1.01 -4.48
CA ILE A 375 -7.19 -0.03 -4.25
C ILE A 375 -7.99 0.22 -5.54
N VAL A 376 -7.30 0.37 -6.67
CA VAL A 376 -7.95 0.54 -7.98
C VAL A 376 -8.84 -0.65 -8.32
N GLU A 377 -8.40 -1.88 -8.03
CA GLU A 377 -9.18 -3.09 -8.26
C GLU A 377 -10.48 -3.09 -7.44
N VAL A 378 -10.41 -2.71 -6.17
CA VAL A 378 -11.61 -2.60 -5.32
C VAL A 378 -12.53 -1.47 -5.79
N GLU A 379 -11.97 -0.33 -6.21
CA GLU A 379 -12.73 0.82 -6.70
C GLU A 379 -13.57 0.50 -7.96
N GLN A 380 -13.25 -0.56 -8.72
CA GLN A 380 -14.07 -1.02 -9.84
C GLN A 380 -15.46 -1.50 -9.41
N ASP A 381 -15.63 -1.92 -8.15
CA ASP A 381 -16.91 -2.32 -7.58
C ASP A 381 -17.83 -1.11 -7.27
N VAL A 382 -17.42 0.13 -7.56
CA VAL A 382 -18.21 1.35 -7.37
C VAL A 382 -19.59 1.30 -8.03
N LEU A 383 -19.72 0.56 -9.13
CA LEU A 383 -20.96 0.44 -9.92
C LEU A 383 -21.92 -0.64 -9.41
N LEU A 384 -21.64 -1.33 -8.30
CA LEU A 384 -22.53 -2.37 -7.77
C LEU A 384 -23.89 -1.82 -7.33
N SER A 385 -23.91 -0.64 -6.70
CA SER A 385 -25.12 0.10 -6.32
C SER A 385 -24.78 1.54 -5.96
N PRO A 386 -25.76 2.47 -5.97
CA PRO A 386 -25.52 3.85 -5.53
C PRO A 386 -25.00 3.92 -4.09
N GLN A 387 -25.48 3.06 -3.18
CA GLN A 387 -25.02 3.04 -1.79
C GLN A 387 -23.56 2.59 -1.68
N VAL A 388 -23.13 1.64 -2.52
CA VAL A 388 -21.71 1.23 -2.59
C VAL A 388 -20.85 2.39 -3.10
N ALA A 389 -21.30 3.10 -4.13
CA ALA A 389 -20.60 4.30 -4.61
C ALA A 389 -20.46 5.37 -3.53
N GLU A 390 -21.49 5.58 -2.71
CA GLU A 390 -21.41 6.51 -1.57
C GLU A 390 -20.33 6.11 -0.55
N VAL A 391 -20.18 4.81 -0.27
CA VAL A 391 -19.12 4.30 0.62
C VAL A 391 -17.75 4.61 0.04
N PHE A 392 -17.53 4.38 -1.25
CA PHE A 392 -16.28 4.70 -1.92
C PHE A 392 -15.97 6.19 -1.91
N VAL A 393 -16.94 7.04 -2.25
CA VAL A 393 -16.77 8.51 -2.23
C VAL A 393 -16.41 8.99 -0.82
N THR A 394 -17.03 8.41 0.21
CA THR A 394 -16.75 8.75 1.62
C THR A 394 -15.34 8.31 2.02
N ALA A 395 -14.97 7.06 1.70
CA ALA A 395 -13.65 6.52 1.97
C ALA A 395 -12.54 7.33 1.27
N THR A 396 -12.75 7.73 0.02
CA THR A 396 -11.82 8.57 -0.74
C THR A 396 -11.71 9.98 -0.14
N THR A 397 -12.82 10.56 0.32
CA THR A 397 -12.81 11.86 1.03
C THR A 397 -11.96 11.80 2.29
N THR A 398 -12.19 10.81 3.15
CA THR A 398 -11.41 10.59 4.38
C THR A 398 -9.93 10.39 4.07
N ARG A 399 -9.60 9.51 3.11
CA ARG A 399 -8.22 9.24 2.70
C ARG A 399 -7.50 10.50 2.21
N THR A 400 -8.20 11.38 1.48
CA THR A 400 -7.63 12.61 0.94
C THR A 400 -7.33 13.63 2.05
N LEU A 401 -8.23 13.77 3.04
CA LEU A 401 -8.00 14.59 4.24
C LEU A 401 -6.79 14.09 5.03
N GLU A 402 -6.69 12.78 5.24
CA GLU A 402 -5.56 12.17 5.95
C GLU A 402 -4.25 12.29 5.16
N ALA A 403 -4.30 12.16 3.84
CA ALA A 403 -3.13 12.34 2.97
C ALA A 403 -2.57 13.76 3.07
N ALA A 404 -3.42 14.77 3.18
CA ALA A 404 -2.99 16.16 3.34
C ALA A 404 -2.16 16.37 4.62
N ALA A 405 -2.52 15.70 5.72
CA ALA A 405 -1.77 15.74 6.98
C ALA A 405 -0.40 15.06 6.91
N THR A 406 -0.11 14.30 5.85
CA THR A 406 1.19 13.63 5.66
C THR A 406 2.21 14.43 4.87
N GLY A 407 1.80 15.53 4.22
CA GLY A 407 2.69 16.37 3.41
C GLY A 407 3.18 15.76 2.09
N SER A 408 2.76 14.54 1.73
CA SER A 408 3.17 13.89 0.47
C SER A 408 2.27 14.30 -0.71
N GLY A 409 2.77 15.19 -1.57
CA GLY A 409 2.06 15.63 -2.77
C GLY A 409 1.61 14.48 -3.69
N GLY A 410 2.47 13.47 -3.91
CA GLY A 410 2.14 12.33 -4.77
C GLY A 410 1.04 11.41 -4.21
N TYR A 411 0.92 11.31 -2.89
CA TYR A 411 -0.18 10.54 -2.28
C TYR A 411 -1.51 11.28 -2.39
N ILE A 412 -1.48 12.61 -2.21
CA ILE A 412 -2.65 13.48 -2.43
C ILE A 412 -3.16 13.34 -3.87
N ASP A 413 -2.24 13.36 -4.85
CA ASP A 413 -2.59 13.19 -6.27
C ASP A 413 -3.31 11.86 -6.53
N GLU A 414 -2.84 10.75 -5.92
CA GLU A 414 -3.47 9.44 -6.08
C GLU A 414 -4.84 9.34 -5.40
N CYS A 415 -5.00 9.98 -4.23
CA CYS A 415 -6.30 10.06 -3.57
C CYS A 415 -7.30 10.86 -4.42
N LEU A 416 -6.86 11.98 -5.02
CA LEU A 416 -7.69 12.77 -5.92
C LEU A 416 -8.01 12.02 -7.23
N ARG A 417 -7.08 11.22 -7.76
CA ARG A 417 -7.35 10.33 -8.91
C ARG A 417 -8.40 9.28 -8.63
N SER A 418 -8.58 8.88 -7.38
CA SER A 418 -9.64 7.95 -7.00
C SER A 418 -11.02 8.56 -7.26
N PHE A 419 -11.21 9.87 -7.00
CA PHE A 419 -12.44 10.58 -7.38
C PHE A 419 -12.64 10.63 -8.90
N THR A 420 -11.60 10.92 -9.67
CA THR A 420 -11.73 11.04 -11.13
C THR A 420 -11.99 9.69 -11.80
N ARG A 421 -11.45 8.59 -11.26
CA ARG A 421 -11.81 7.22 -11.66
C ARG A 421 -13.26 6.88 -11.35
N GLN A 422 -13.69 7.05 -10.10
CA GLN A 422 -15.08 6.79 -9.69
C GLN A 422 -16.07 7.62 -10.52
N TRP A 423 -15.75 8.89 -10.78
CA TRP A 423 -16.50 9.78 -11.65
C TRP A 423 -16.58 9.27 -13.10
N GLN A 424 -15.47 8.80 -13.66
CA GLN A 424 -15.45 8.28 -15.02
C GLN A 424 -16.29 7.00 -15.15
N ASP A 425 -16.18 6.07 -14.20
CA ASP A 425 -16.91 4.80 -14.18
C ASP A 425 -18.43 5.04 -14.03
N ILE A 426 -18.81 5.73 -12.95
CA ILE A 426 -19.77 6.85 -12.96
C ILE A 426 -20.57 7.10 -14.24
N LEU A 427 -20.06 8.07 -14.99
CA LEU A 427 -20.70 8.63 -16.17
C LEU A 427 -20.71 7.68 -17.37
N SER A 428 -19.71 6.81 -17.48
CA SER A 428 -19.54 5.95 -18.66
C SER A 428 -20.41 4.70 -18.59
N ARG A 429 -20.69 4.18 -17.39
CA ARG A 429 -21.31 2.87 -17.18
C ARG A 429 -22.46 2.87 -16.17
N GLY A 430 -22.61 3.93 -15.37
CA GLY A 430 -23.70 4.05 -14.40
C GLY A 430 -25.08 4.23 -15.05
N GLY A 431 -26.08 3.57 -14.47
CA GLY A 431 -27.50 3.79 -14.80
C GLY A 431 -28.08 5.06 -14.18
N PRO A 432 -29.35 5.39 -14.46
CA PRO A 432 -30.03 6.58 -13.92
C PRO A 432 -30.09 6.61 -12.39
N GLU A 433 -30.02 5.45 -11.72
CA GLU A 433 -29.92 5.36 -10.27
C GLU A 433 -28.66 6.02 -9.68
N PHE A 434 -27.64 6.31 -10.50
CA PHE A 434 -26.40 6.98 -10.10
C PHE A 434 -26.42 8.51 -10.34
N ASP A 435 -27.50 9.09 -10.88
CA ASP A 435 -27.53 10.49 -11.33
C ASP A 435 -27.24 11.54 -10.22
N ALA A 436 -27.44 11.18 -8.95
CA ALA A 436 -27.12 12.05 -7.80
C ALA A 436 -25.62 12.06 -7.42
N LEU A 437 -24.86 11.04 -7.81
CA LEU A 437 -23.46 10.88 -7.39
C LEU A 437 -22.50 11.90 -7.99
N PRO A 438 -22.63 12.33 -9.27
CA PRO A 438 -21.83 13.41 -9.80
C PRO A 438 -21.91 14.68 -8.93
N VAL A 439 -23.10 15.09 -8.51
CA VAL A 439 -23.26 16.27 -7.63
C VAL A 439 -22.47 16.10 -6.32
N ARG A 440 -22.51 14.90 -5.74
CA ARG A 440 -21.80 14.58 -4.48
C ARG A 440 -20.29 14.57 -4.66
N ILE A 441 -19.75 13.94 -5.70
CA ILE A 441 -18.31 13.89 -5.97
C ILE A 441 -17.76 15.32 -6.14
N VAL A 442 -18.43 16.14 -6.94
CA VAL A 442 -18.05 17.55 -7.13
C VAL A 442 -18.08 18.31 -5.81
N ALA A 443 -19.13 18.15 -4.99
CA ALA A 443 -19.19 18.80 -3.69
C ALA A 443 -18.07 18.33 -2.74
N CYS A 444 -17.73 17.04 -2.74
CA CYS A 444 -16.63 16.50 -1.94
C CYS A 444 -15.29 17.11 -2.36
N VAL A 445 -14.94 17.10 -3.65
CA VAL A 445 -13.67 17.67 -4.14
C VAL A 445 -13.62 19.18 -3.89
N GLN A 446 -14.74 19.89 -4.09
CA GLN A 446 -14.85 21.32 -3.79
C GLN A 446 -14.62 21.59 -2.29
N ASN A 447 -15.25 20.82 -1.40
CA ASN A 447 -15.07 20.98 0.05
C ASN A 447 -13.64 20.66 0.50
N LEU A 448 -13.03 19.60 -0.06
CA LEU A 448 -11.62 19.27 0.19
C LEU A 448 -10.70 20.41 -0.25
N THR A 449 -11.05 21.10 -1.33
CA THR A 449 -10.29 22.26 -1.81
C THR A 449 -10.48 23.47 -0.88
N LEU A 450 -11.70 23.75 -0.41
CA LEU A 450 -12.00 24.96 0.36
C LEU A 450 -11.70 24.89 1.86
N TYR A 451 -12.01 23.76 2.51
CA TYR A 451 -12.17 23.68 3.97
C TYR A 451 -11.19 22.73 4.67
N SER A 452 -10.15 22.27 3.97
CA SER A 452 -9.12 21.44 4.61
C SER A 452 -8.25 22.27 5.54
N ASP A 453 -8.10 21.82 6.79
CA ASP A 453 -7.30 22.48 7.84
C ASP A 453 -5.98 21.74 8.16
N PRO A 454 -4.98 21.75 7.25
CA PRO A 454 -3.58 21.53 7.61
C PRO A 454 -2.75 22.83 7.63
N SER A 455 -1.46 22.74 7.95
CA SER A 455 -0.58 23.91 8.09
C SER A 455 -0.52 24.76 6.79
N ALA A 456 -0.20 26.05 6.89
CA ALA A 456 -0.33 27.01 5.78
C ALA A 456 0.36 26.59 4.45
N SER A 457 1.48 25.85 4.51
CA SER A 457 2.16 25.34 3.30
C SER A 457 1.54 24.08 2.70
N GLU A 458 1.00 23.19 3.53
CA GLU A 458 0.37 21.92 3.10
C GLU A 458 -1.03 22.16 2.52
N THR A 459 -1.73 23.15 3.06
CA THR A 459 -3.04 23.60 2.60
C THR A 459 -3.00 24.13 1.17
N HIS A 460 -1.91 24.79 0.78
CA HIS A 460 -1.71 25.24 -0.60
C HIS A 460 -1.57 24.06 -1.58
N ALA A 461 -0.87 23.00 -1.16
CA ALA A 461 -0.60 21.84 -1.99
C ALA A 461 -1.87 21.03 -2.32
N LEU A 462 -2.76 20.85 -1.33
CA LEU A 462 -4.05 20.20 -1.55
C LEU A 462 -5.00 21.09 -2.36
N ARG A 463 -5.02 22.41 -2.11
CA ARG A 463 -5.87 23.37 -2.84
C ARG A 463 -5.57 23.38 -4.34
N SER A 464 -4.31 23.56 -4.71
CA SER A 464 -3.87 23.55 -6.11
C SER A 464 -4.23 22.21 -6.78
N ARG A 465 -3.90 21.08 -6.15
CA ARG A 465 -4.21 19.75 -6.69
C ARG A 465 -5.71 19.47 -6.80
N GLY A 466 -6.51 19.86 -5.81
CA GLY A 466 -7.97 19.74 -5.81
C GLY A 466 -8.62 20.54 -6.93
N THR A 467 -8.08 21.73 -7.22
CA THR A 467 -8.49 22.56 -8.35
C THR A 467 -8.24 21.85 -9.69
N TRP A 468 -7.06 21.24 -9.86
CA TRP A 468 -6.77 20.47 -11.08
C TRP A 468 -7.57 19.17 -11.17
N ALA A 469 -7.94 18.55 -10.05
CA ALA A 469 -8.87 17.43 -10.04
C ALA A 469 -10.26 17.85 -10.55
N MET A 470 -10.75 19.03 -10.13
CA MET A 470 -12.01 19.61 -10.66
C MET A 470 -11.94 19.87 -12.16
N VAL A 471 -10.81 20.38 -12.66
CA VAL A 471 -10.57 20.55 -14.11
C VAL A 471 -10.65 19.21 -14.84
N GLU A 472 -10.09 18.14 -14.27
CA GLU A 472 -10.18 16.79 -14.83
C GLU A 472 -11.63 16.26 -14.84
N LEU A 473 -12.45 16.54 -13.81
CA LEU A 473 -13.86 16.13 -13.79
C LEU A 473 -14.66 16.75 -14.94
N VAL A 474 -14.45 18.03 -15.26
CA VAL A 474 -15.10 18.71 -16.41
C VAL A 474 -14.74 18.00 -17.71
N LYS A 475 -13.45 17.75 -17.92
CA LYS A 475 -12.95 17.05 -19.10
C LYS A 475 -13.54 15.64 -19.22
N LEU A 476 -13.52 14.86 -18.14
CA LEU A 476 -14.04 13.50 -18.16
C LEU A 476 -15.55 13.45 -18.42
N ALA A 477 -16.31 14.47 -17.98
CA ALA A 477 -17.73 14.59 -18.31
C ALA A 477 -17.97 14.89 -19.80
N LEU A 478 -17.11 15.71 -20.42
CA LEU A 478 -17.11 15.94 -21.87
C LEU A 478 -16.72 14.68 -22.65
N ASP A 479 -15.68 13.96 -22.21
CA ASP A 479 -15.28 12.68 -22.80
C ASP A 479 -16.41 11.64 -22.73
N ALA A 480 -17.22 11.66 -21.66
CA ALA A 480 -18.41 10.84 -21.48
C ALA A 480 -19.67 11.38 -22.21
N ARG A 481 -19.57 12.48 -22.97
CA ARG A 481 -20.67 13.15 -23.69
C ARG A 481 -21.84 13.57 -22.79
N ARG A 482 -21.55 14.03 -21.56
CA ARG A 482 -22.54 14.51 -20.59
C ARG A 482 -22.34 16.01 -20.32
N PRO A 483 -22.74 16.91 -21.26
CA PRO A 483 -22.46 18.35 -21.15
C PRO A 483 -23.11 19.02 -19.93
N GLU A 484 -24.29 18.57 -19.51
CA GLU A 484 -24.96 19.07 -18.30
C GLU A 484 -24.13 18.80 -17.03
N ILE A 485 -23.47 17.64 -16.96
CA ILE A 485 -22.60 17.28 -15.84
C ILE A 485 -21.25 18.01 -15.93
N ALA A 486 -20.73 18.21 -17.15
CA ALA A 486 -19.55 19.05 -17.37
C ALA A 486 -19.79 20.49 -16.89
N LYS A 487 -20.97 21.04 -17.18
CA LYS A 487 -21.40 22.37 -16.71
C LYS A 487 -21.46 22.42 -15.19
N LEU A 488 -22.04 21.41 -14.54
CA LEU A 488 -22.07 21.33 -13.08
C LEU A 488 -20.67 21.37 -12.44
N ALA A 489 -19.72 20.62 -12.99
CA ALA A 489 -18.34 20.63 -12.51
C ALA A 489 -17.64 21.97 -12.80
N ALA A 490 -17.91 22.60 -13.96
CA ALA A 490 -17.38 23.90 -14.33
C ALA A 490 -17.91 25.03 -13.42
N ASP A 491 -19.21 25.02 -13.12
CA ASP A 491 -19.83 25.96 -12.18
C ASP A 491 -19.23 25.82 -10.77
N ALA A 492 -18.98 24.59 -10.32
CA ALA A 492 -18.34 24.34 -9.03
C ALA A 492 -16.87 24.79 -8.99
N LEU A 493 -16.12 24.58 -10.07
CA LEU A 493 -14.76 25.11 -10.25
C LEU A 493 -14.77 26.64 -10.19
N ARG A 494 -15.70 27.29 -10.89
CA ARG A 494 -15.86 28.76 -10.86
C ARG A 494 -16.21 29.27 -9.46
N ARG A 495 -17.05 28.57 -8.69
CA ARG A 495 -17.37 28.95 -7.31
C ARG A 495 -16.17 28.91 -6.35
N LEU A 496 -15.12 28.13 -6.66
CA LEU A 496 -13.87 28.18 -5.87
C LEU A 496 -13.25 29.57 -5.92
N PHE A 497 -13.40 30.30 -7.03
CA PHE A 497 -12.91 31.67 -7.19
C PHE A 497 -13.72 32.68 -6.35
N GLU A 498 -15.05 32.51 -6.26
CA GLU A 498 -15.94 33.44 -5.54
C GLU A 498 -15.74 33.41 -4.02
N LEU A 499 -15.27 32.28 -3.48
CA LEU A 499 -15.15 32.04 -2.04
C LEU A 499 -13.80 32.45 -1.44
N GLU A 500 -12.77 32.71 -2.26
CA GLU A 500 -11.43 33.14 -1.82
C GLU A 500 -10.84 34.22 -2.75
N PRO A 501 -11.38 35.46 -2.74
CA PRO A 501 -11.08 36.48 -3.75
C PRO A 501 -9.60 36.87 -3.83
N ASP A 502 -8.82 36.80 -2.73
CA ASP A 502 -7.41 37.22 -2.70
C ASP A 502 -6.43 36.04 -2.48
N GLY A 503 -6.88 34.80 -2.67
CA GLY A 503 -6.08 33.58 -2.39
C GLY A 503 -5.24 33.10 -3.58
N PRO A 504 -4.17 32.31 -3.34
CA PRO A 504 -3.32 31.76 -4.39
C PRO A 504 -4.01 30.71 -5.27
N ALA A 505 -5.15 30.15 -4.84
CA ALA A 505 -5.98 29.28 -5.67
C ALA A 505 -6.62 30.01 -6.86
N ARG A 506 -6.64 31.35 -6.86
CA ARG A 506 -7.19 32.20 -7.91
C ARG A 506 -6.52 32.00 -9.27
N SER A 507 -5.18 31.95 -9.30
CA SER A 507 -4.43 31.73 -10.53
C SER A 507 -4.63 30.30 -11.06
N GLU A 508 -4.71 29.32 -10.17
CA GLU A 508 -4.94 27.90 -10.50
C GLU A 508 -6.33 27.66 -11.10
N VAL A 509 -7.39 28.21 -10.49
CA VAL A 509 -8.76 28.08 -11.02
C VAL A 509 -8.84 28.71 -12.42
N ARG A 510 -8.24 29.88 -12.61
CA ARG A 510 -8.21 30.57 -13.90
C ARG A 510 -7.39 29.84 -14.94
N ALA A 511 -6.23 29.29 -14.56
CA ALA A 511 -5.44 28.43 -15.42
C ALA A 511 -6.28 27.25 -15.90
N GLY A 512 -7.03 26.62 -14.99
CA GLY A 512 -8.00 25.57 -15.31
C GLY A 512 -9.07 26.00 -16.32
N LEU A 513 -9.72 27.15 -16.12
CA LEU A 513 -10.74 27.67 -17.03
C LEU A 513 -10.17 28.03 -18.42
N LEU A 514 -8.96 28.61 -18.48
CA LEU A 514 -8.27 28.88 -19.74
C LEU A 514 -7.93 27.59 -20.50
N VAL A 515 -7.44 26.57 -19.80
CA VAL A 515 -7.14 25.26 -20.41
C VAL A 515 -8.41 24.60 -20.92
N LEU A 516 -9.50 24.62 -20.16
CA LEU A 516 -10.77 24.02 -20.55
C LEU A 516 -11.45 24.75 -21.72
N SER A 517 -11.39 26.08 -21.75
CA SER A 517 -11.91 26.88 -22.87
C SER A 517 -11.09 26.70 -24.14
N GLY A 518 -9.75 26.69 -24.03
CA GLY A 518 -8.85 26.32 -25.13
C GLY A 518 -9.13 24.90 -25.63
N TRP A 519 -9.38 23.95 -24.72
CA TRP A 519 -9.73 22.57 -25.07
C TRP A 519 -11.06 22.47 -25.82
N LEU A 520 -12.11 23.16 -25.37
CA LEU A 520 -13.39 23.20 -26.09
C LEU A 520 -13.24 23.82 -27.49
N ALA A 521 -12.44 24.88 -27.63
CA ALA A 521 -12.17 25.49 -28.92
C ALA A 521 -11.39 24.54 -29.86
N TYR A 522 -10.47 23.75 -29.30
CA TYR A 522 -9.78 22.70 -30.03
C TYR A 522 -10.75 21.61 -30.51
N LEU A 523 -11.63 21.12 -29.64
CA LEU A 523 -12.64 20.12 -30.00
C LEU A 523 -13.58 20.62 -31.10
N ALA A 524 -13.95 21.91 -31.06
CA ALA A 524 -14.78 22.54 -32.09
C ALA A 524 -14.06 22.62 -33.44
N ASP A 525 -12.78 23.01 -33.46
CA ASP A 525 -11.97 23.14 -34.68
C ASP A 525 -11.62 21.78 -35.30
N ALA A 526 -11.44 20.77 -34.45
CA ALA A 526 -11.18 19.39 -34.86
C ALA A 526 -12.43 18.63 -35.31
N ASP A 527 -13.63 19.23 -35.22
CA ASP A 527 -14.93 18.57 -35.45
C ASP A 527 -15.07 17.26 -34.65
N ASP A 528 -14.60 17.28 -33.39
CA ASP A 528 -14.57 16.10 -32.52
C ASP A 528 -15.96 15.83 -31.93
N GLU A 529 -16.40 14.56 -31.92
CA GLU A 529 -17.71 14.15 -31.41
C GLU A 529 -17.95 14.48 -29.92
N ARG A 530 -16.90 14.79 -29.15
CA ARG A 530 -16.99 15.22 -27.75
C ARG A 530 -17.32 16.70 -27.60
N TYR A 531 -17.23 17.48 -28.68
CA TYR A 531 -17.59 18.89 -28.66
C TYR A 531 -19.08 19.06 -28.34
N SER A 532 -19.38 19.95 -27.38
CA SER A 532 -20.73 20.37 -27.06
C SER A 532 -20.96 21.80 -27.54
N PRO A 533 -21.97 22.07 -28.39
CA PRO A 533 -22.34 23.42 -28.78
C PRO A 533 -23.17 24.16 -27.71
N ASP A 534 -23.28 23.61 -26.50
CA ASP A 534 -24.03 24.21 -25.39
C ASP A 534 -23.43 25.58 -24.99
N PRO A 535 -24.15 26.70 -25.23
CA PRO A 535 -23.65 28.04 -24.93
C PRO A 535 -23.48 28.27 -23.43
N ASP A 536 -24.22 27.57 -22.58
CA ASP A 536 -24.12 27.73 -21.13
C ASP A 536 -22.82 27.11 -20.59
N LEU A 537 -22.40 25.98 -21.15
CA LEU A 537 -21.11 25.37 -20.80
C LEU A 537 -19.95 26.26 -21.27
N ALA A 538 -20.05 26.80 -22.50
CA ALA A 538 -19.07 27.75 -23.00
C ALA A 538 -18.97 28.98 -22.09
N ALA A 539 -20.10 29.53 -21.65
CA ALA A 539 -20.16 30.66 -20.72
C ALA A 539 -19.55 30.34 -19.34
N ALA A 540 -19.82 29.13 -18.80
CA ALA A 540 -19.25 28.69 -17.51
C ALA A 540 -17.72 28.59 -17.54
N LEU A 541 -17.14 28.33 -18.72
CA LEU A 541 -15.70 28.16 -18.92
C LEU A 541 -14.98 29.44 -19.36
N VAL A 542 -15.69 30.55 -19.57
CA VAL A 542 -15.05 31.85 -19.83
C VAL A 542 -14.30 32.29 -18.58
N SER A 543 -12.98 32.44 -18.71
CA SER A 543 -12.15 33.07 -17.69
C SER A 543 -12.35 34.58 -17.70
N ASP A 544 -12.98 35.14 -16.67
CA ASP A 544 -13.17 36.57 -16.45
C ASP A 544 -12.24 37.13 -15.35
N GLY A 545 -11.99 38.46 -15.38
CA GLY A 545 -11.24 39.20 -14.34
C GLY A 545 -10.17 40.16 -14.87
N SER A 546 -9.17 40.51 -14.05
CA SER A 546 -8.14 41.50 -14.42
C SER A 546 -7.12 40.92 -15.41
N TRP A 547 -6.42 41.80 -16.13
CA TRP A 547 -5.35 41.42 -17.05
C TRP A 547 -4.23 40.64 -16.34
N ASP A 548 -3.81 41.12 -15.16
CA ASP A 548 -2.73 40.50 -14.38
C ASP A 548 -3.06 39.07 -13.98
N ASP A 549 -4.31 38.81 -13.60
CA ASP A 549 -4.74 37.46 -13.23
C ASP A 549 -4.75 36.49 -14.43
N ILE A 550 -5.15 36.98 -15.61
CA ILE A 550 -5.21 36.17 -16.84
C ILE A 550 -3.79 35.83 -17.31
N LEU A 551 -2.85 36.76 -17.15
CA LEU A 551 -1.44 36.52 -17.44
C LEU A 551 -0.81 35.55 -16.43
N ALA A 552 -1.07 35.72 -15.13
CA ALA A 552 -0.59 34.80 -14.09
C ALA A 552 -1.13 33.37 -14.27
N ALA A 553 -2.38 33.23 -14.73
CA ALA A 553 -2.96 31.94 -15.07
C ALA A 553 -2.21 31.24 -16.21
N ARG A 554 -1.69 31.98 -17.20
CA ARG A 554 -0.88 31.40 -18.29
C ARG A 554 0.46 30.89 -17.78
N GLU A 555 1.11 31.60 -16.85
CA GLU A 555 2.36 31.18 -16.22
C GLU A 555 2.20 29.88 -15.44
N VAL A 556 1.06 29.69 -14.76
CA VAL A 556 0.72 28.42 -14.09
C VAL A 556 0.61 27.27 -15.09
N VAL A 557 0.00 27.50 -16.25
CA VAL A 557 -0.09 26.48 -17.32
C VAL A 557 1.30 26.10 -17.85
N ASP A 558 2.19 27.07 -18.04
CA ASP A 558 3.56 26.83 -18.53
C ASP A 558 4.45 26.14 -17.48
N GLY A 559 4.11 26.23 -16.19
CA GLY A 559 4.83 25.59 -15.09
C GLY A 559 4.60 24.08 -14.95
N GLY A 560 3.68 23.50 -15.73
CA GLY A 560 3.30 22.09 -15.68
C GLY A 560 2.17 21.80 -14.70
N THR A 561 1.36 20.77 -14.99
CA THR A 561 0.20 20.41 -14.16
C THR A 561 0.47 19.13 -13.36
N PRO A 562 -0.01 19.00 -12.10
CA PRO A 562 0.25 17.81 -11.28
C PRO A 562 -0.39 16.52 -11.83
N PHE A 563 -1.31 16.63 -12.80
CA PHE A 563 -1.93 15.48 -13.46
C PHE A 563 -1.28 15.21 -14.82
N SER A 564 -0.41 14.19 -14.85
CA SER A 564 0.39 13.72 -16.00
C SER A 564 -0.38 13.33 -17.27
N ARG A 565 -1.71 13.47 -17.31
CA ARG A 565 -2.52 13.27 -18.53
C ARG A 565 -2.55 14.51 -19.44
N TRP A 566 -2.26 15.71 -18.93
CA TRP A 566 -2.13 16.89 -19.79
C TRP A 566 -0.76 16.92 -20.49
N ASP A 567 0.31 16.56 -19.78
CA ASP A 567 1.68 16.44 -20.34
C ASP A 567 1.81 15.32 -21.39
N ARG A 568 1.05 14.22 -21.25
CA ARG A 568 1.07 13.10 -22.20
C ARG A 568 0.50 13.47 -23.57
N TRP A 569 -0.25 14.57 -23.67
CA TRP A 569 -0.83 15.04 -24.92
C TRP A 569 0.15 15.85 -25.77
N GLU A 570 1.17 16.43 -25.14
CA GLU A 570 2.32 16.98 -25.88
C GLU A 570 3.11 15.88 -26.58
N THR A 571 3.17 14.67 -26.00
CA THR A 571 3.98 13.55 -26.50
C THR A 571 3.26 12.65 -27.52
N ASP A 572 1.94 12.42 -27.40
CA ASP A 572 1.17 11.63 -28.39
C ASP A 572 1.01 12.32 -29.77
N SER A 573 1.27 13.64 -29.84
CA SER A 573 1.27 14.42 -31.09
C SER A 573 2.41 14.07 -32.06
N THR A 574 3.33 13.18 -31.69
CA THR A 574 4.47 12.77 -32.52
C THR A 574 4.16 11.66 -33.52
N SER A 575 2.96 11.09 -33.52
CA SER A 575 2.60 9.94 -34.38
C SER A 575 1.45 10.19 -35.36
N THR A 576 1.55 11.22 -36.21
CA THR A 576 1.16 11.15 -37.64
C THR A 576 1.41 12.50 -38.31
N GLY A 577 2.11 12.47 -39.45
CA GLY A 577 2.48 13.66 -40.20
C GLY A 577 1.27 14.43 -40.74
N ARG A 578 1.43 15.77 -40.75
CA ARG A 578 0.52 16.83 -41.24
C ARG A 578 -0.68 17.17 -40.34
N VAL A 579 -0.44 17.88 -39.23
CA VAL A 579 -0.95 19.24 -38.95
C VAL A 579 -0.02 19.87 -37.91
N GLN A 580 0.98 20.64 -38.35
CA GLN A 580 1.99 21.25 -37.47
C GLN A 580 1.59 22.66 -36.99
N SER A 581 0.28 22.95 -36.89
CA SER A 581 -0.26 24.26 -36.49
C SER A 581 -1.49 24.19 -35.57
N SER A 582 -1.82 23.02 -34.99
CA SER A 582 -2.99 22.83 -34.11
C SER A 582 -2.59 22.28 -32.73
N ALA A 583 -1.50 22.78 -32.17
CA ALA A 583 -1.10 22.43 -30.81
C ALA A 583 -2.06 23.13 -29.83
N LEU A 584 -2.63 22.38 -28.87
CA LEU A 584 -3.47 22.90 -27.77
C LEU A 584 -2.95 24.22 -27.14
N PRO A 585 -1.63 24.44 -26.97
CA PRO A 585 -1.08 25.74 -26.56
C PRO A 585 -1.58 26.94 -27.37
N GLY A 586 -1.71 26.82 -28.69
CA GLY A 586 -2.23 27.89 -29.55
C GLY A 586 -3.74 28.13 -29.41
N PHE A 587 -4.50 27.15 -28.90
CA PHE A 587 -5.89 27.34 -28.51
C PHE A 587 -6.01 27.97 -27.12
N ILE A 588 -5.11 27.62 -26.21
CA ILE A 588 -5.00 28.27 -24.88
C ILE A 588 -4.62 29.74 -25.05
N ASP A 589 -3.68 30.07 -25.94
CA ASP A 589 -3.32 31.46 -26.23
C ASP A 589 -4.50 32.24 -26.83
N ARG A 590 -5.31 31.62 -27.71
CA ARG A 590 -6.54 32.23 -28.21
C ARG A 590 -7.59 32.43 -27.11
N ALA A 591 -7.73 31.47 -26.20
CA ALA A 591 -8.62 31.59 -25.06
C ALA A 591 -8.18 32.71 -24.11
N ARG A 592 -6.87 32.85 -23.87
CA ARG A 592 -6.28 33.97 -23.14
C ARG A 592 -6.60 35.30 -23.84
N ASP A 593 -6.37 35.40 -25.14
CA ASP A 593 -6.60 36.65 -25.89
C ASP A 593 -8.09 37.03 -25.89
N ALA A 594 -9.00 36.05 -25.98
CA ALA A 594 -10.43 36.26 -25.84
C ALA A 594 -10.83 36.73 -24.42
N ALA A 595 -10.23 36.14 -23.38
CA ALA A 595 -10.44 36.55 -21.99
C ALA A 595 -9.93 37.99 -21.75
N LEU A 596 -8.75 38.35 -22.28
CA LEU A 596 -8.19 39.71 -22.20
C LEU A 596 -9.06 40.72 -22.95
N ALA A 597 -9.61 40.36 -24.11
CA ALA A 597 -10.52 41.23 -24.86
C ALA A 597 -11.87 41.44 -24.16
N GLY A 598 -12.35 40.44 -23.41
CA GLY A 598 -13.56 40.52 -22.60
C GLY A 598 -13.37 41.21 -21.24
N SER A 599 -12.13 41.33 -20.78
CA SER A 599 -11.74 42.06 -19.56
C SER A 599 -11.89 43.57 -19.78
N SER A 600 -13.04 44.13 -19.40
CA SER A 600 -13.28 45.58 -19.40
C SER A 600 -12.30 46.26 -18.45
N GLY A 601 -11.35 47.00 -19.03
CA GLY A 601 -10.26 47.66 -18.33
C GLY A 601 -10.71 48.73 -17.36
N ASP A 602 -10.28 48.58 -16.12
CA ASP A 602 -10.12 49.68 -15.14
C ASP A 602 -8.62 49.93 -14.87
N GLY A 603 -7.79 49.73 -15.89
CA GLY A 603 -6.33 49.86 -15.78
C GLY A 603 -5.67 50.00 -17.14
N GLN A 604 -5.75 51.19 -17.72
CA GLN A 604 -4.91 51.57 -18.85
C GLN A 604 -3.43 51.53 -18.39
N PRO A 605 -2.52 50.81 -19.07
CA PRO A 605 -1.11 50.82 -18.70
C PRO A 605 -0.52 52.21 -18.97
N ARG A 606 0.21 52.75 -18.00
CA ARG A 606 1.13 53.88 -18.15
C ARG A 606 2.55 53.37 -18.27
#